data_AF-A0AAV3GS69-F1
#
_entry.id   AF-A0AAV3GS69-F1
#
_cell.length_a   1.000
_cell.length_b   1.000
_cell.length_c   1.000
_cell.angle_alpha   90.00
_cell.angle_beta   90.00
_cell.angle_gamma   90.00
#
_symmetry.space_group_name_H-M   'P 1'
#
loop_
_entity.id
_entity.type
_entity.pdbx_description
1 polymer ?
#
loop_
_entity_poly.entity_id
_entity_poly.type
_entity_poly.pdbx_seq_one_letter_code
_entity_poly.pdbx_strand_id
1 'polypeptide(L)'
;MSTENQSQKMIIKNWGYKATNVYIEKYYKFPSFLIQNSKYSKMKDSSKIAYMLFKNEFRRALHEKWIDDDGLLYLEFTQADLMDKLNCYQGKVKTILNELETYNLISVVKGEFNPKTKKNEKNKYYLLQPEISADDLFIQNSFDDDLSETIDKSTSSRNAEIARREETAKTLDNTGNAEIARREKTAETLDNTGNAEIA
;
A
#
# COMPACT_ATOMS: atom_id res chain seq x y z
N MET A 1 3.72 41.22 27.29
CA MET A 1 3.45 39.77 27.05
C MET A 1 4.70 39.01 27.47
N SER A 2 4.57 38.02 28.36
CA SER A 2 5.69 37.31 29.00
C SER A 2 6.54 36.52 28.00
N THR A 3 7.86 36.52 28.19
CA THR A 3 8.90 35.77 27.44
C THR A 3 8.59 34.28 27.35
N GLU A 4 7.95 33.72 28.39
CA GLU A 4 7.41 32.37 28.46
C GLU A 4 6.48 32.05 27.26
N ASN A 5 5.62 33.01 26.92
CA ASN A 5 4.61 32.86 25.88
C ASN A 5 5.24 32.91 24.47
N GLN A 6 6.42 33.53 24.34
CA GLN A 6 7.17 33.57 23.09
C GLN A 6 7.98 32.28 22.88
N SER A 7 8.58 31.74 23.95
CA SER A 7 9.24 30.43 23.94
C SER A 7 8.27 29.31 23.59
N GLN A 8 7.08 29.29 24.23
CA GLN A 8 6.03 28.31 23.93
C GLN A 8 5.57 28.37 22.47
N LYS A 9 5.39 29.58 21.91
CA LYS A 9 5.03 29.75 20.49
C LYS A 9 6.09 29.21 19.53
N MET A 10 7.38 29.40 19.83
CA MET A 10 8.46 28.85 19.01
C MET A 10 8.50 27.32 19.07
N ILE A 11 8.21 26.73 20.24
CA ILE A 11 8.13 25.28 20.39
C ILE A 11 7.01 24.71 19.52
N ILE A 12 5.81 25.27 19.63
CA ILE A 12 4.65 24.82 18.83
C ILE A 12 4.91 24.98 17.33
N LYS A 13 5.56 26.07 16.90
CA LYS A 13 5.86 26.30 15.49
C LYS A 13 6.88 25.30 14.92
N ASN A 14 7.86 24.89 15.72
CA ASN A 14 8.97 24.06 15.25
C ASN A 14 8.69 22.55 15.38
N TRP A 15 7.91 22.13 16.38
CA TRP A 15 7.65 20.71 16.66
C TRP A 15 6.17 20.33 16.60
N GLY A 16 5.27 21.29 16.41
CA GLY A 16 3.86 21.01 16.23
C GLY A 16 3.60 20.26 14.92
N TYR A 17 2.78 19.21 15.01
CA TYR A 17 2.29 18.50 13.84
C TYR A 17 1.50 19.44 12.92
N LYS A 18 1.91 19.53 11.66
CA LYS A 18 1.10 20.20 10.64
C LYS A 18 -0.06 19.30 10.25
N ALA A 19 -1.16 19.87 9.78
CA ALA A 19 -2.25 19.09 9.19
C ALA A 19 -1.77 18.17 8.05
N THR A 20 -0.73 18.57 7.32
CA THR A 20 -0.06 17.75 6.32
C THR A 20 0.64 16.53 6.93
N ASN A 21 1.18 16.63 8.15
CA ASN A 21 1.79 15.50 8.84
C ASN A 21 0.72 14.46 9.21
N VAL A 22 -0.43 14.89 9.73
CA VAL A 22 -1.56 13.99 10.04
C VAL A 22 -2.04 13.23 8.80
N TYR A 23 -2.05 13.88 7.64
CA TYR A 23 -2.39 13.22 6.38
C TYR A 23 -1.35 12.18 5.96
N ILE A 24 -0.06 12.50 6.08
CA ILE A 24 1.05 11.58 5.73
C ILE A 24 1.13 10.40 6.73
N GLU A 25 0.65 10.58 7.95
CA GLU A 25 0.58 9.52 8.98
C GLU A 25 -0.61 8.57 8.80
N LYS A 26 -1.43 8.74 7.75
CA LYS A 26 -2.49 7.78 7.43
C LYS A 26 -1.92 6.57 6.69
N TYR A 27 -1.79 5.45 7.39
CA TYR A 27 -1.35 4.18 6.82
C TYR A 27 -2.39 3.07 7.01
N TYR A 28 -2.23 2.00 6.22
CA TYR A 28 -3.01 0.77 6.37
C TYR A 28 -2.17 -0.30 7.05
N LYS A 29 -2.78 -1.05 7.97
CA LYS A 29 -2.11 -2.19 8.62
C LYS A 29 -2.09 -3.37 7.67
N PHE A 30 -0.92 -3.72 7.14
CA PHE A 30 -0.72 -4.87 6.27
C PHE A 30 -0.60 -6.17 7.10
N PRO A 31 -1.45 -7.18 6.88
CA PRO A 31 -1.34 -8.46 7.60
C PRO A 31 -0.11 -9.28 7.16
N SER A 32 0.82 -9.54 8.09
CA SER A 32 2.10 -10.23 7.81
C SER A 32 1.93 -11.65 7.26
N PHE A 33 0.89 -12.37 7.69
CA PHE A 33 0.60 -13.73 7.23
C PHE A 33 0.46 -13.82 5.70
N LEU A 34 0.03 -12.73 5.04
CA LEU A 34 -0.09 -12.68 3.57
C LEU A 34 1.25 -12.81 2.85
N ILE A 35 2.36 -12.61 3.56
CA ILE A 35 3.72 -12.75 3.02
C ILE A 35 4.41 -13.97 3.64
N GLN A 36 4.22 -14.22 4.94
CA GLN A 36 4.96 -15.24 5.69
C GLN A 36 4.37 -16.64 5.54
N ASN A 37 3.04 -16.77 5.53
CA ASN A 37 2.39 -18.08 5.51
C ASN A 37 2.50 -18.70 4.11
N SER A 38 2.89 -19.98 4.04
CA SER A 38 3.17 -20.69 2.77
C SER A 38 1.96 -20.82 1.84
N LYS A 39 0.74 -20.83 2.38
CA LYS A 39 -0.52 -20.81 1.63
C LYS A 39 -0.70 -19.44 0.98
N TYR A 40 -0.65 -18.37 1.77
CA TYR A 40 -1.02 -17.03 1.32
C TYR A 40 0.11 -16.27 0.60
N SER A 41 1.37 -16.64 0.83
CA SER A 41 2.54 -15.99 0.22
C SER A 41 2.53 -16.03 -1.32
N LYS A 42 1.89 -17.06 -1.89
CA LYS A 42 1.76 -17.29 -3.33
C LYS A 42 0.66 -16.44 -4.00
N MET A 43 -0.15 -15.74 -3.23
CA MET A 43 -1.19 -14.85 -3.78
C MET A 43 -0.56 -13.69 -4.55
N LYS A 44 -1.31 -13.14 -5.51
CA LYS A 44 -0.93 -11.88 -6.16
C LYS A 44 -0.96 -10.74 -5.17
N ASP A 45 0.00 -9.82 -5.31
CA ASP A 45 0.11 -8.64 -4.43
C ASP A 45 -1.15 -7.76 -4.47
N SER A 46 -1.80 -7.65 -5.63
CA SER A 46 -3.08 -6.92 -5.75
C SER A 46 -4.17 -7.50 -4.84
N SER A 47 -4.17 -8.82 -4.66
CA SER A 47 -5.15 -9.53 -3.83
C SER A 47 -4.80 -9.40 -2.35
N LYS A 48 -3.51 -9.45 -2.00
CA LYS A 48 -3.03 -9.14 -0.64
C LYS A 48 -3.37 -7.70 -0.21
N ILE A 49 -3.14 -6.73 -1.10
CA ILE A 49 -3.49 -5.32 -0.90
C ILE A 49 -5.01 -5.15 -0.77
N ALA A 50 -5.80 -5.83 -1.60
CA ALA A 50 -7.26 -5.79 -1.51
C ALA A 50 -7.77 -6.27 -0.15
N TYR A 51 -7.26 -7.40 0.34
CA TYR A 51 -7.60 -7.91 1.69
C TYR A 51 -7.29 -6.87 2.77
N MET A 52 -6.09 -6.28 2.75
CA MET A 52 -5.71 -5.20 3.67
C MET A 52 -6.70 -4.03 3.62
N LEU A 53 -7.04 -3.57 2.41
CA LEU A 53 -7.94 -2.43 2.19
C LEU A 53 -9.38 -2.72 2.62
N PHE A 54 -9.85 -3.96 2.49
CA PHE A 54 -11.17 -4.38 2.95
C PHE A 54 -11.20 -4.54 4.48
N LYS A 55 -10.14 -5.10 5.08
CA LYS A 55 -10.02 -5.19 6.55
C LYS A 55 -10.03 -3.82 7.22
N ASN A 56 -9.48 -2.79 6.58
CA ASN A 56 -9.57 -1.41 7.05
C ASN A 56 -11.02 -0.88 7.11
N GLU A 57 -11.92 -1.40 6.27
CA GLU A 57 -13.32 -0.96 6.23
C GLU A 57 -14.17 -1.46 7.39
N PHE A 58 -13.65 -2.38 8.22
CA PHE A 58 -14.38 -2.87 9.38
C PHE A 58 -14.81 -1.76 10.33
N ARG A 59 -13.99 -0.71 10.49
CA ARG A 59 -14.37 0.44 11.32
C ARG A 59 -15.61 1.15 10.77
N ARG A 60 -15.73 1.27 9.44
CA ARG A 60 -16.90 1.86 8.79
C ARG A 60 -18.10 0.93 8.88
N ALA A 61 -17.91 -0.36 8.61
CA ALA A 61 -18.95 -1.37 8.74
C ALA A 61 -19.58 -1.43 10.14
N LEU A 62 -18.74 -1.36 11.19
CA LEU A 62 -19.21 -1.28 12.58
C LEU A 62 -20.02 0.00 12.85
N HIS A 63 -19.54 1.15 12.34
CA HIS A 63 -20.25 2.42 12.46
C HIS A 63 -21.60 2.41 11.74
N GLU A 64 -21.67 1.80 10.55
CA GLU A 64 -22.90 1.65 9.75
C GLU A 64 -23.76 0.45 10.18
N LYS A 65 -23.32 -0.33 11.18
CA LYS A 65 -23.98 -1.54 11.68
C LYS A 65 -24.23 -2.60 10.60
N TRP A 66 -23.26 -2.81 9.72
CA TRP A 66 -23.25 -3.92 8.76
C TRP A 66 -22.91 -5.24 9.44
N ILE A 67 -23.83 -5.69 10.28
CA ILE A 67 -23.75 -6.91 11.09
C ILE A 67 -25.02 -7.69 10.76
N ASP A 68 -24.89 -8.97 10.40
CA ASP A 68 -26.04 -9.82 10.14
C ASP A 68 -26.62 -10.43 11.42
N ASP A 69 -27.64 -11.27 11.25
CA ASP A 69 -28.39 -11.87 12.36
C ASP A 69 -27.54 -12.80 13.24
N ASP A 70 -26.43 -13.32 12.71
CA ASP A 70 -25.47 -14.16 13.43
C ASP A 70 -24.38 -13.33 14.15
N GLY A 71 -24.44 -12.00 14.04
CA GLY A 71 -23.43 -11.11 14.60
C GLY A 71 -22.17 -11.02 13.75
N LEU A 72 -22.20 -11.50 12.50
CA LEU A 72 -21.06 -11.46 11.59
C LEU A 72 -21.00 -10.13 10.85
N LEU A 73 -19.80 -9.56 10.81
CA LEU A 73 -19.53 -8.32 10.11
C LEU A 73 -19.44 -8.58 8.60
N TYR A 74 -20.14 -7.76 7.80
CA TYR A 74 -20.01 -7.74 6.35
C TYR A 74 -19.71 -6.35 5.82
N LEU A 75 -19.25 -6.28 4.58
CA LEU A 75 -19.03 -5.04 3.84
C LEU A 75 -20.05 -4.93 2.70
N GLU A 76 -20.58 -3.74 2.46
CA GLU A 76 -21.34 -3.46 1.24
C GLU A 76 -20.49 -2.62 0.30
N PHE A 77 -20.32 -3.09 -0.94
CA PHE A 77 -19.68 -2.33 -2.00
C PHE A 77 -20.50 -2.36 -3.28
N THR A 78 -20.57 -1.23 -3.96
CA THR A 78 -20.94 -1.19 -5.37
C THR A 78 -19.73 -1.56 -6.25
N GLN A 79 -19.97 -1.85 -7.53
CA GLN A 79 -18.89 -2.10 -8.47
C GLN A 79 -17.94 -0.90 -8.61
N ALA A 80 -18.49 0.32 -8.54
CA ALA A 80 -17.69 1.55 -8.57
C ALA A 80 -16.84 1.68 -7.31
N ASP A 81 -17.41 1.44 -6.12
CA ASP A 81 -16.65 1.46 -4.86
C ASP A 81 -15.45 0.52 -4.91
N LEU A 82 -15.63 -0.69 -5.44
CA LEU A 82 -14.54 -1.66 -5.58
C LEU A 82 -13.46 -1.18 -6.56
N MET A 83 -13.86 -0.60 -7.70
CA MET A 83 -12.93 -0.09 -8.70
C MET A 83 -12.11 1.07 -8.16
N ASP A 84 -12.75 2.02 -7.48
CA ASP A 84 -12.10 3.19 -6.91
C ASP A 84 -11.16 2.77 -5.76
N LYS A 85 -11.64 1.88 -4.89
CA LYS A 85 -10.88 1.46 -3.71
C LYS A 85 -9.68 0.60 -4.06
N LEU A 86 -9.80 -0.27 -5.06
CA LEU A 86 -8.69 -1.08 -5.56
C LEU A 86 -7.90 -0.38 -6.67
N ASN A 87 -8.33 0.81 -7.08
CA ASN A 87 -7.77 1.60 -8.17
C ASN A 87 -7.54 0.75 -9.44
N CYS A 88 -8.58 0.02 -9.88
CA CYS A 88 -8.47 -0.84 -11.06
C CYS A 88 -9.80 -1.02 -11.80
N TYR A 89 -9.72 -1.50 -13.03
CA TYR A 89 -10.90 -1.75 -13.86
C TYR A 89 -11.68 -3.00 -13.39
N GLN A 90 -12.97 -3.06 -13.75
CA GLN A 90 -13.91 -4.10 -13.32
C GLN A 90 -13.40 -5.54 -13.49
N GLY A 91 -12.77 -5.88 -14.62
CA GLY A 91 -12.22 -7.22 -14.86
C GLY A 91 -11.11 -7.60 -13.87
N LYS A 92 -10.26 -6.63 -13.49
CA LYS A 92 -9.22 -6.82 -12.47
C LYS A 92 -9.85 -7.01 -11.09
N VAL A 93 -10.89 -6.23 -10.75
CA VAL A 93 -11.67 -6.40 -9.50
C VAL A 93 -12.19 -7.83 -9.40
N LYS A 94 -12.83 -8.35 -10.45
CA LYS A 94 -13.33 -9.73 -10.47
C LYS A 94 -12.21 -10.74 -10.25
N THR A 95 -11.07 -10.56 -10.91
CA THR A 95 -9.90 -11.45 -10.75
C THR A 95 -9.38 -11.44 -9.32
N ILE A 96 -9.33 -10.27 -8.68
CA ILE A 96 -8.90 -10.10 -7.28
C ILE A 96 -9.87 -10.80 -6.33
N LEU A 97 -11.18 -10.57 -6.49
CA LEU A 97 -12.19 -11.19 -5.64
C LEU A 97 -12.18 -12.72 -5.77
N ASN A 98 -12.11 -13.23 -7.01
CA ASN A 98 -12.03 -14.67 -7.25
C ASN A 98 -10.79 -15.30 -6.60
N GLU A 99 -9.64 -14.61 -6.61
CA GLU A 99 -8.45 -15.11 -5.95
C GLU A 99 -8.61 -15.11 -4.43
N LEU A 100 -9.17 -14.06 -3.83
CA LEU A 100 -9.48 -14.04 -2.40
C LEU A 100 -10.45 -15.17 -1.99
N GLU A 101 -11.46 -15.45 -2.81
CA GLU A 101 -12.39 -16.57 -2.60
C GLU A 101 -11.66 -17.92 -2.69
N THR A 102 -10.77 -18.09 -3.69
CA THR A 102 -9.96 -19.31 -3.86
C THR A 102 -9.09 -19.61 -2.63
N TYR A 103 -8.62 -18.58 -1.94
CA TYR A 103 -7.82 -18.71 -0.71
C TYR A 103 -8.64 -18.72 0.59
N ASN A 104 -9.98 -18.75 0.50
CA ASN A 104 -10.90 -18.66 1.65
C ASN A 104 -10.67 -17.42 2.52
N LEU A 105 -10.37 -16.27 1.91
CA LEU A 105 -10.21 -14.99 2.62
C LEU A 105 -11.41 -14.06 2.46
N ILE A 106 -12.31 -14.35 1.52
CA ILE A 106 -13.57 -13.63 1.35
C ILE A 106 -14.68 -14.59 0.90
N SER A 107 -15.91 -14.28 1.27
CA SER A 107 -17.13 -14.89 0.76
C SER A 107 -18.11 -13.80 0.35
N VAL A 108 -18.80 -13.96 -0.78
CA VAL A 108 -19.72 -12.95 -1.30
C VAL A 108 -21.13 -13.51 -1.39
N VAL A 109 -22.05 -12.95 -0.60
CA VAL A 109 -23.47 -13.23 -0.68
C VAL A 109 -24.10 -12.20 -1.60
N LYS A 110 -24.65 -12.66 -2.73
CA LYS A 110 -25.33 -11.78 -3.68
C LYS A 110 -26.64 -11.29 -3.08
N GLY A 111 -26.90 -9.98 -3.21
CA GLY A 111 -28.16 -9.42 -2.75
C GLY A 111 -29.32 -9.93 -3.58
N GLU A 112 -30.43 -10.25 -2.91
CA GLU A 112 -31.64 -10.72 -3.56
C GLU A 112 -32.47 -9.56 -4.10
N PHE A 113 -33.38 -9.86 -5.04
CA PHE A 113 -34.32 -8.86 -5.52
C PHE A 113 -35.33 -8.53 -4.42
N ASN A 114 -35.41 -7.27 -4.02
CA ASN A 114 -36.37 -6.81 -3.03
C ASN A 114 -37.63 -6.28 -3.76
N PRO A 115 -38.79 -6.98 -3.68
CA PRO A 115 -40.00 -6.59 -4.42
C PRO A 115 -40.59 -5.27 -3.95
N LYS A 116 -40.34 -4.88 -2.68
CA LYS A 116 -40.89 -3.64 -2.10
C LYS A 116 -40.15 -2.42 -2.64
N THR A 117 -38.83 -2.48 -2.75
CA THR A 117 -38.01 -1.38 -3.27
C THR A 117 -37.79 -1.46 -4.78
N LYS A 118 -38.18 -2.57 -5.41
CA LYS A 118 -37.97 -2.90 -6.84
C LYS A 118 -36.49 -2.79 -7.26
N LYS A 119 -35.58 -3.07 -6.33
CA LYS A 119 -34.13 -3.04 -6.55
C LYS A 119 -33.52 -4.30 -5.93
N ASN A 120 -32.39 -4.73 -6.49
CA ASN A 120 -31.57 -5.74 -5.82
C ASN A 120 -30.95 -5.13 -4.57
N GLU A 121 -30.94 -5.89 -3.49
CA GLU A 121 -30.10 -5.58 -2.35
C GLU A 121 -28.63 -5.61 -2.77
N LYS A 122 -27.79 -4.90 -2.02
CA LYS A 122 -26.36 -4.89 -2.32
C LYS A 122 -25.76 -6.24 -1.96
N ASN A 123 -24.65 -6.57 -2.62
CA ASN A 123 -23.86 -7.72 -2.24
C ASN A 123 -23.24 -7.49 -0.86
N LYS A 124 -23.23 -8.55 -0.04
CA LYS A 124 -22.56 -8.58 1.25
C LYS A 124 -21.25 -9.34 1.10
N TYR A 125 -20.14 -8.68 1.42
CA TYR A 125 -18.79 -9.21 1.34
C TYR A 125 -18.29 -9.54 2.76
N TYR A 126 -18.11 -10.82 3.03
CA TYR A 126 -17.64 -11.34 4.32
C TYR A 126 -16.15 -11.62 4.22
N LEU A 127 -15.33 -10.93 5.02
CA LEU A 127 -13.91 -11.28 5.16
C LEU A 127 -13.78 -12.45 6.13
N LEU A 128 -12.99 -13.45 5.74
CA LEU A 128 -12.78 -14.66 6.50
C LEU A 128 -11.44 -14.62 7.23
N GLN A 129 -11.35 -15.30 8.37
CA GLN A 129 -10.11 -15.44 9.11
C GLN A 129 -9.14 -16.37 8.36
N PRO A 130 -7.82 -16.09 8.37
CA PRO A 130 -6.85 -16.97 7.74
C PRO A 130 -6.73 -18.30 8.50
N GLU A 131 -6.46 -19.36 7.76
CA GLU A 131 -6.08 -20.67 8.30
C GLU A 131 -4.59 -20.61 8.67
N ILE A 132 -4.29 -20.50 9.97
CA ILE A 132 -2.92 -20.46 10.51
C ILE A 132 -2.66 -21.78 11.23
N SER A 133 -1.58 -22.47 10.86
CA SER A 133 -1.12 -23.70 11.53
C SER A 133 -0.09 -23.41 12.63
N ALA A 134 0.21 -24.40 13.47
CA ALA A 134 1.26 -24.26 14.49
C ALA A 134 2.63 -23.93 13.87
N ASP A 135 2.96 -24.53 12.73
CA ASP A 135 4.22 -24.30 12.01
C ASP A 135 4.37 -22.83 11.57
N ASP A 136 3.27 -22.19 11.18
CA ASP A 136 3.26 -20.78 10.79
C ASP A 136 3.55 -19.84 11.97
N LEU A 137 3.18 -20.25 13.20
CA LEU A 137 3.44 -19.47 14.42
C LEU A 137 4.93 -19.52 14.81
N PHE A 138 5.60 -20.66 14.61
CA PHE A 138 7.04 -20.78 14.86
C PHE A 138 7.84 -19.88 13.92
N ILE A 139 7.44 -19.79 12.66
CA ILE A 139 8.06 -18.90 11.67
C ILE A 139 7.94 -17.44 12.14
N GLN A 140 6.76 -17.00 12.59
CA GLN A 140 6.57 -15.62 13.06
C GLN A 140 7.50 -15.26 14.23
N ASN A 141 7.61 -16.14 15.24
CA ASN A 141 8.49 -15.90 16.39
C ASN A 141 9.97 -15.85 15.98
N SER A 142 10.41 -16.71 15.05
CA SER A 142 11.80 -16.69 14.56
C SER A 142 12.14 -15.41 13.78
N PHE A 143 11.18 -14.84 13.03
CA PHE A 143 11.36 -13.57 12.33
C PHE A 143 11.48 -12.39 13.30
N ASP A 144 10.69 -12.39 14.38
CA ASP A 144 10.74 -11.34 15.40
C ASP A 144 12.07 -11.38 16.18
N ASP A 145 12.60 -12.58 16.45
CA ASP A 145 13.92 -12.78 17.07
C ASP A 145 15.08 -12.34 16.15
N ASP A 146 15.04 -12.67 14.85
CA ASP A 146 16.06 -12.24 13.87
C ASP A 146 16.04 -10.71 13.63
N LEU A 147 14.86 -10.08 13.68
CA LEU A 147 14.74 -8.61 13.63
C LEU A 147 15.35 -7.96 14.89
N SER A 148 15.14 -8.57 16.06
CA SER A 148 15.73 -8.14 17.33
C SER A 148 17.26 -8.16 17.27
N GLU A 149 17.88 -9.25 16.79
CA GLU A 149 19.34 -9.35 16.70
C GLU A 149 19.99 -8.44 15.64
N THR A 150 19.25 -8.06 14.59
CA THR A 150 19.78 -7.22 13.50
C THR A 150 19.69 -5.71 13.79
N ILE A 151 18.75 -5.26 14.65
CA ILE A 151 18.65 -3.87 15.08
C ILE A 151 19.85 -3.47 15.97
N ASP A 152 20.34 -4.37 16.81
CA ASP A 152 21.50 -4.13 17.68
C ASP A 152 22.82 -4.00 16.90
N LYS A 153 22.95 -4.75 15.80
CA LYS A 153 24.14 -4.71 14.93
C LYS A 153 24.12 -3.55 13.93
N SER A 154 22.96 -3.10 13.48
CA SER A 154 22.84 -2.03 12.47
C SER A 154 22.97 -0.62 13.04
N THR A 155 22.61 -0.39 14.31
CA THR A 155 22.70 0.92 14.97
C THR A 155 24.16 1.30 15.28
N SER A 156 25.00 0.31 15.62
CA SER A 156 26.46 0.51 15.79
C SER A 156 27.18 0.69 14.45
N SER A 157 26.77 -0.03 13.40
CA SER A 157 27.40 0.05 12.07
C SER A 157 27.06 1.34 11.29
N ARG A 158 25.86 1.92 11.45
CA ARG A 158 25.50 3.19 10.75
C ARG A 158 26.24 4.40 11.32
N ASN A 159 26.49 4.44 12.62
CA ASN A 159 27.22 5.56 13.24
C ASN A 159 28.70 5.60 12.82
N ALA A 160 29.31 4.43 12.57
CA ALA A 160 30.68 4.34 12.07
C ALA A 160 30.83 4.79 10.59
N GLU A 161 29.82 4.50 9.75
CA GLU A 161 29.83 4.86 8.33
C GLU A 161 29.63 6.38 8.11
N ILE A 162 28.83 7.04 8.95
CA ILE A 162 28.61 8.50 8.90
C ILE A 162 29.88 9.25 9.33
N ALA A 163 30.56 8.81 10.39
CA ALA A 163 31.81 9.41 10.86
C ALA A 163 32.95 9.30 9.82
N ARG A 164 33.06 8.16 9.12
CA ARG A 164 34.06 8.00 8.03
C ARG A 164 33.78 8.90 6.83
N ARG A 165 32.50 9.14 6.51
CA ARG A 165 32.12 10.04 5.41
C ARG A 165 32.49 11.51 5.68
N GLU A 166 32.40 11.95 6.93
CA GLU A 166 32.78 13.32 7.34
C GLU A 166 34.29 13.57 7.30
N GLU A 167 35.12 12.55 7.55
CA GLU A 167 36.58 12.65 7.38
C GLU A 167 36.97 12.69 5.89
N THR A 168 36.36 11.84 5.05
CA THR A 168 36.66 11.83 3.60
C THR A 168 36.20 13.09 2.86
N ALA A 169 35.20 13.82 3.37
CA ALA A 169 34.72 15.06 2.78
C ALA A 169 35.64 16.28 3.05
N LYS A 170 36.60 16.17 3.98
CA LYS A 170 37.54 17.25 4.32
C LYS A 170 38.85 17.25 3.52
N THR A 171 39.13 16.24 2.69
CA THR A 171 40.43 16.08 2.01
C THR A 171 40.39 16.04 0.48
N LEU A 172 39.28 16.43 -0.16
CA LEU A 172 39.24 16.54 -1.62
C LEU A 172 39.57 17.96 -2.08
N ASP A 173 40.85 18.16 -2.42
CA ASP A 173 41.33 19.31 -3.19
C ASP A 173 40.58 19.39 -4.53
N ASN A 174 40.06 20.58 -4.81
CA ASN A 174 39.16 20.84 -5.91
C ASN A 174 39.96 21.23 -7.16
N THR A 175 40.56 20.26 -7.85
CA THR A 175 41.20 20.47 -9.17
C THR A 175 40.95 19.28 -10.10
N GLY A 176 39.81 19.32 -10.78
CA GLY A 176 39.51 18.37 -11.86
C GLY A 176 38.36 18.88 -12.72
N ASN A 177 38.67 19.65 -13.76
CA ASN A 177 37.73 19.98 -14.82
C ASN A 177 37.26 18.69 -15.50
N ALA A 178 35.97 18.37 -15.42
CA ALA A 178 35.35 17.32 -16.24
C ALA A 178 34.70 17.95 -17.48
N GLU A 179 35.24 17.63 -18.65
CA GLU A 179 34.78 18.07 -19.97
C GLU A 179 33.51 17.30 -20.38
N ILE A 180 32.40 18.02 -20.61
CA ILE A 180 31.11 17.43 -21.00
C ILE A 180 31.01 17.47 -22.53
N ALA A 181 31.20 16.32 -23.19
CA ALA A 181 30.98 16.17 -24.62
C ALA A 181 29.47 16.22 -24.96
N ARG A 182 29.06 17.19 -25.79
CA ARG A 182 27.70 17.33 -26.34
C ARG A 182 27.51 16.33 -27.50
N ARG A 183 26.41 15.55 -27.50
CA ARG A 183 25.94 14.83 -28.69
C ARG A 183 25.05 15.75 -29.51
N GLU A 184 25.48 16.10 -30.72
CA GLU A 184 24.66 16.79 -31.72
C GLU A 184 23.69 15.81 -32.39
N LYS A 185 22.45 16.28 -32.57
CA LYS A 185 21.33 15.57 -33.18
C LYS A 185 21.32 15.94 -34.67
N THR A 186 21.73 15.04 -35.56
CA THR A 186 21.47 15.19 -37.00
C THR A 186 20.11 14.59 -37.32
N ALA A 187 19.20 15.43 -37.81
CA ALA A 187 17.94 15.02 -38.39
C ALA A 187 18.17 14.72 -39.88
N GLU A 188 17.97 13.47 -40.30
CA GLU A 188 17.85 13.12 -41.72
C GLU A 188 16.40 13.23 -42.14
N THR A 189 16.17 14.01 -43.19
CA THR A 189 14.89 14.20 -43.88
C THR A 189 14.61 13.00 -44.78
N LEU A 190 13.42 12.39 -44.67
CA LEU A 190 12.92 11.40 -45.61
C LEU A 190 12.04 12.10 -46.65
N ASP A 191 12.45 11.99 -47.91
CA ASP A 191 11.79 12.52 -49.10
C ASP A 191 10.44 11.85 -49.38
N ASN A 192 9.49 12.66 -49.86
CA ASN A 192 8.13 12.28 -50.23
C ASN A 192 8.01 12.21 -51.76
N THR A 193 7.83 11.01 -52.33
CA THR A 193 7.36 10.84 -53.72
C THR A 193 6.57 9.54 -53.89
N GLY A 194 5.26 9.60 -53.62
CA GLY A 194 4.28 8.61 -54.09
C GLY A 194 3.35 9.25 -55.12
N ASN A 195 3.62 9.05 -56.41
CA ASN A 195 2.69 9.38 -57.49
C ASN A 195 1.85 8.16 -57.84
N ALA A 196 0.55 8.41 -58.04
CA ALA A 196 -0.47 7.46 -58.47
C ALA A 196 -0.30 7.03 -59.93
N GLU A 197 -0.64 5.78 -60.24
CA GLU A 197 -1.07 5.36 -61.57
C GLU A 197 -2.42 4.64 -61.48
N ILE A 198 -3.32 5.08 -62.34
CA ILE A 198 -4.69 4.64 -62.54
C ILE A 198 -4.70 3.86 -63.84
N ALA A 199 -5.15 2.60 -63.82
CA ALA A 199 -5.71 1.88 -64.97
C ALA A 199 -6.58 0.72 -64.44
#